data_AF-A0A3D2JYK7-F1
#
_entry.id   AF-A0A3D2JYK7-F1
#
_cell.length_a   1.000
_cell.length_b   1.000
_cell.length_c   1.000
_cell.angle_alpha   90.00
_cell.angle_beta   90.00
_cell.angle_gamma   90.00
#
_symmetry.space_group_name_H-M   'P 1'
#
loop_
_entity.id
_entity.type
_entity.pdbx_description
1 polymer ?
#
loop_
_entity_poly.entity_id
_entity_poly.type
_entity_poly.pdbx_seq_one_letter_code
_entity_poly.pdbx_strand_id
1 'polypeptide(L)'
;MQVRANAWLAPAKLNLFLHIMGRREDGYHELQTLFQLLDVGDTLRFAATPRGELQLHLIANSTGQLVPLADNLILEAARLLRDHVGNPQLGAEIQLEKQLPMGGGLGGGSSDAATTLLALNQLWELGLTRQELQALGLQLGADVPVFIGGRSAWGEGVGEKLEPVKLPTRWYLVITPNCLVSTARIFGHENLTRNTRAIKMADF
;
A
#
# COMPACT_ATOMS: atom_id res chain seq x y z
N MET A 1 18.00 -26.93 -8.49
CA MET A 1 17.74 -26.65 -7.06
C MET A 1 17.07 -25.29 -7.01
N GLN A 2 15.72 -25.24 -7.02
CA GLN A 2 14.98 -23.98 -6.99
C GLN A 2 15.13 -23.38 -5.58
N VAL A 3 15.81 -22.24 -5.48
CA VAL A 3 15.76 -21.39 -4.30
C VAL A 3 14.28 -21.05 -4.08
N ARG A 4 13.69 -21.49 -2.97
CA ARG A 4 12.35 -21.04 -2.59
C ARG A 4 12.46 -19.55 -2.31
N ALA A 5 12.13 -18.71 -3.29
CA ALA A 5 11.96 -17.28 -3.06
C ALA A 5 10.89 -17.12 -1.98
N ASN A 6 11.27 -16.54 -0.84
CA ASN A 6 10.36 -16.27 0.28
C ASN A 6 9.20 -15.43 -0.25
N ALA A 7 7.98 -15.94 -0.12
CA ALA A 7 6.78 -15.23 -0.53
C ALA A 7 6.45 -14.16 0.52
N TRP A 8 6.10 -12.96 0.05
CA TRP A 8 5.67 -11.85 0.88
C TRP A 8 4.18 -11.61 0.67
N LEU A 9 3.42 -11.56 1.77
CA LEU A 9 2.01 -11.16 1.72
C LEU A 9 1.93 -9.63 1.65
N ALA A 10 1.21 -9.11 0.66
CA ALA A 10 0.75 -7.73 0.60
C ALA A 10 -0.73 -7.68 1.03
N PRO A 11 -1.02 -7.48 2.33
CA PRO A 11 -2.37 -7.62 2.87
C PRO A 11 -3.31 -6.53 2.34
N ALA A 12 -4.60 -6.81 2.29
CA ALA A 12 -5.63 -5.78 2.14
C ALA A 12 -5.80 -4.96 3.42
N LYS A 13 -6.47 -3.82 3.30
CA LYS A 13 -6.98 -3.05 4.43
C LYS A 13 -8.46 -2.72 4.30
N LEU A 14 -9.05 -2.37 5.44
CA LEU A 14 -10.32 -1.67 5.55
C LEU A 14 -10.10 -0.33 6.27
N ASN A 15 -10.86 0.68 5.88
CA ASN A 15 -11.08 1.86 6.74
C ASN A 15 -12.35 1.58 7.56
N LEU A 16 -12.22 1.27 8.85
CA LEU A 16 -13.37 0.98 9.71
C LEU A 16 -14.28 2.21 9.89
N PHE A 17 -13.68 3.39 9.80
CA PHE A 17 -14.35 4.65 9.48
C PHE A 17 -13.42 5.52 8.63
N LEU A 18 -13.97 6.52 7.96
CA LEU A 18 -13.20 7.53 7.24
C LEU A 18 -13.89 8.88 7.40
N HIS A 19 -13.28 9.77 8.18
CA HIS A 19 -13.74 11.13 8.38
C HIS A 19 -12.92 12.08 7.52
N ILE A 20 -13.61 12.91 6.76
CA ILE A 20 -13.00 14.01 6.00
C ILE A 20 -13.24 15.28 6.79
N MET A 21 -12.20 15.79 7.43
CA MET A 21 -12.25 16.88 8.39
C MET A 21 -12.13 18.25 7.72
N GLY A 22 -11.50 18.30 6.54
CA GLY A 22 -11.30 19.54 5.79
C GLY A 22 -10.53 19.32 4.51
N ARG A 23 -10.31 20.40 3.75
CA ARG A 23 -9.38 20.44 2.62
C ARG A 23 -8.21 21.36 2.99
N ARG A 24 -7.00 20.89 2.75
CA ARG A 24 -5.74 21.59 2.97
C ARG A 24 -5.42 22.51 1.79
N GLU A 25 -4.49 23.43 2.01
CA GLU A 25 -4.04 24.38 0.99
C GLU A 25 -3.30 23.69 -0.17
N ASP A 26 -2.64 22.56 0.11
CA ASP A 26 -1.98 21.69 -0.86
C ASP A 26 -2.97 20.88 -1.75
N GLY A 27 -4.27 21.05 -1.52
CA GLY A 27 -5.33 20.41 -2.30
C GLY A 27 -5.78 19.05 -1.77
N TYR A 28 -5.04 18.45 -0.83
CA TYR A 28 -5.41 17.19 -0.17
C TYR A 28 -6.49 17.40 0.90
N HIS A 29 -7.03 16.30 1.41
CA HIS A 29 -7.99 16.32 2.50
C HIS A 29 -7.32 15.97 3.81
N GLU A 30 -7.68 16.70 4.86
CA GLU A 30 -7.34 16.28 6.23
C GLU A 30 -8.33 15.17 6.62
N LEU A 31 -7.79 14.02 6.99
CA LEU A 31 -8.49 12.77 7.24
C LEU A 31 -8.29 12.33 8.69
N GLN A 32 -9.28 11.60 9.18
CA GLN A 32 -9.14 10.75 10.34
C GLN A 32 -9.74 9.39 10.00
N THR A 33 -9.03 8.31 10.29
CA THR A 33 -9.47 6.96 9.92
C THR A 33 -8.90 5.92 10.86
N LEU A 34 -9.52 4.75 10.88
CA LEU A 34 -8.97 3.57 11.52
C LEU A 34 -8.71 2.50 10.46
N PHE A 35 -7.44 2.25 10.20
CA PHE A 35 -7.00 1.20 9.31
C PHE A 35 -7.00 -0.15 10.02
N GLN A 36 -7.70 -1.12 9.44
CA GLN A 36 -7.65 -2.53 9.81
C GLN A 36 -6.99 -3.31 8.69
N LEU A 37 -5.81 -3.90 8.94
CA LEU A 37 -5.20 -4.84 8.00
C LEU A 37 -5.93 -6.19 8.05
N LEU A 38 -6.04 -6.85 6.90
CA LEU A 38 -6.61 -8.18 6.77
C LEU A 38 -5.51 -9.23 6.62
N ASP A 39 -5.85 -10.50 6.86
CA ASP A 39 -4.98 -11.67 6.69
C ASP A 39 -5.02 -12.24 5.26
N VAL A 40 -5.66 -11.53 4.34
CA VAL A 40 -5.77 -11.85 2.92
C VAL A 40 -5.13 -10.75 2.09
N GLY A 41 -4.53 -11.10 0.94
CA GLY A 41 -3.77 -10.14 0.16
C GLY A 41 -3.17 -10.72 -1.11
N ASP A 42 -2.45 -9.88 -1.83
CA ASP A 42 -1.62 -10.29 -2.95
C ASP A 42 -0.35 -10.98 -2.44
N THR A 43 0.31 -11.76 -3.29
CA THR A 43 1.58 -12.41 -2.96
C THR A 43 2.68 -11.95 -3.89
N LEU A 44 3.78 -11.46 -3.32
CA LEU A 44 4.97 -11.05 -4.06
C LEU A 44 6.15 -11.98 -3.80
N ARG A 45 7.00 -12.16 -4.81
CA ARG A 45 8.28 -12.85 -4.70
C ARG A 45 9.36 -11.98 -5.32
N PHE A 46 10.53 -12.01 -4.71
CA PHE A 46 11.65 -11.17 -5.11
C PHE A 46 12.90 -12.03 -5.25
N ALA A 47 13.66 -11.80 -6.33
CA ALA A 47 14.97 -12.35 -6.55
C ALA A 47 15.91 -11.24 -7.04
N ALA A 48 17.13 -11.17 -6.50
CA ALA A 48 18.10 -10.17 -6.96
C ALA A 48 18.53 -10.51 -8.39
N THR A 49 18.65 -9.49 -9.24
CA THR A 49 19.17 -9.62 -10.60
C THR A 49 20.50 -8.89 -10.72
N PRO A 50 21.42 -9.36 -11.59
CA PRO A 50 22.63 -8.62 -11.88
C PRO A 50 22.31 -7.36 -12.70
N ARG A 51 23.19 -6.34 -12.62
CA ARG A 51 23.22 -5.16 -13.51
C ARG A 51 22.03 -4.19 -13.42
N GLY A 52 21.34 -4.12 -12.28
CA GLY A 52 20.34 -3.06 -12.05
C GLY A 52 19.00 -3.23 -12.74
N GLU A 53 18.74 -4.39 -13.34
CA GLU A 53 17.50 -4.66 -14.05
C GLU A 53 16.32 -4.82 -13.08
N LEU A 54 15.24 -4.08 -13.30
CA LEU A 54 13.98 -4.24 -12.56
C LEU A 54 12.94 -4.86 -13.50
N GLN A 55 12.51 -6.08 -13.17
CA GLN A 55 11.56 -6.85 -13.97
C GLN A 55 10.35 -7.21 -13.11
N LEU A 56 9.15 -7.06 -13.68
CA LEU A 56 7.90 -7.45 -13.02
C LEU A 56 7.17 -8.47 -13.88
N HIS A 57 6.88 -9.62 -13.28
CA HIS A 57 6.11 -10.71 -13.89
C HIS A 57 4.80 -10.90 -13.14
N LEU A 58 3.70 -10.91 -13.87
CA LEU A 58 2.41 -11.31 -13.33
C LEU A 58 2.31 -12.83 -13.40
N ILE A 59 2.15 -13.47 -12.26
CA ILE A 59 1.79 -14.89 -12.22
C ILE A 59 0.29 -14.95 -12.50
N ALA A 60 -0.06 -15.57 -13.63
CA ALA A 60 -1.45 -15.80 -13.97
C ALA A 60 -2.15 -16.52 -12.81
N ASN A 61 -3.15 -15.88 -12.23
CA ASN A 61 -4.02 -16.51 -11.25
C ASN A 61 -5.44 -16.59 -11.80
N SER A 62 -6.31 -17.23 -11.02
CA SER A 62 -7.71 -17.53 -11.33
C SER A 62 -8.57 -16.33 -11.69
N THR A 63 -8.11 -15.09 -11.47
CA THR A 63 -8.92 -13.88 -11.74
C THR A 63 -8.88 -13.41 -13.19
N GLY A 64 -7.89 -13.85 -13.98
CA GLY A 64 -7.74 -13.44 -15.39
C GLY A 64 -7.56 -11.94 -15.62
N GLN A 65 -7.33 -11.15 -14.55
CA GLN A 65 -7.17 -9.70 -14.66
C GLN A 65 -5.78 -9.35 -15.21
N LEU A 66 -5.77 -8.68 -16.35
CA LEU A 66 -4.57 -8.03 -16.88
C LEU A 66 -4.31 -6.76 -16.05
N VAL A 67 -3.37 -6.84 -15.10
CA VAL A 67 -2.81 -5.63 -14.49
C VAL A 67 -1.95 -4.95 -15.56
N PRO A 68 -2.24 -3.72 -15.98
CA PRO A 68 -1.34 -3.00 -16.86
C PRO A 68 0.04 -2.91 -16.18
N LEU A 69 1.09 -3.36 -16.88
CA LEU A 69 2.47 -3.24 -16.39
C LEU A 69 2.95 -1.78 -16.40
N ALA A 70 2.27 -0.92 -17.16
CA ALA A 70 2.44 0.53 -17.12
C ALA A 70 1.78 1.09 -15.84
N ASP A 71 2.49 1.96 -15.13
CA ASP A 71 2.07 2.62 -13.89
C ASP A 71 1.82 1.66 -12.71
N ASN A 72 2.72 0.69 -12.55
CA ASN A 72 2.69 -0.22 -11.40
C ASN A 72 3.54 0.33 -10.24
N LEU A 73 2.88 0.66 -9.14
CA LEU A 73 3.51 1.13 -7.90
C LEU A 73 4.61 0.21 -7.35
N ILE A 74 4.65 -1.08 -7.73
CA ILE A 74 5.76 -2.01 -7.42
C ILE A 74 7.06 -1.53 -8.07
N LEU A 75 7.04 -1.26 -9.38
CA LEU A 75 8.24 -0.82 -10.09
C LEU A 75 8.62 0.61 -9.70
N GLU A 76 7.64 1.46 -9.38
CA GLU A 76 7.90 2.80 -8.84
C GLU A 76 8.56 2.71 -7.45
N ALA A 77 8.07 1.86 -6.56
CA ALA A 77 8.67 1.61 -5.26
C ALA A 77 10.12 1.11 -5.37
N ALA A 78 10.37 0.15 -6.26
CA ALA A 78 11.71 -0.38 -6.48
C ALA A 78 12.68 0.68 -7.02
N ARG A 79 12.24 1.51 -7.97
CA ARG A 79 13.03 2.64 -8.50
C ARG A 79 13.27 3.69 -7.44
N LEU A 80 12.23 4.11 -6.72
CA LEU A 80 12.32 5.11 -5.65
C LEU A 80 13.34 4.70 -4.59
N LEU A 81 13.30 3.44 -4.14
CA LEU A 81 14.25 2.92 -3.17
C LEU A 81 15.68 2.90 -3.72
N ARG A 82 15.86 2.44 -4.96
CA ARG A 82 17.17 2.41 -5.64
C ARG A 82 17.77 3.81 -5.80
N ASP A 83 16.95 4.76 -6.23
CA ASP A 83 17.36 6.13 -6.47
C ASP A 83 17.68 6.84 -5.14
N HIS A 84 16.92 6.55 -4.08
CA HIS A 84 17.18 7.05 -2.73
C HIS A 84 18.58 6.64 -2.19
N VAL A 85 19.00 5.39 -2.43
CA VAL A 85 20.33 4.91 -2.02
C VAL A 85 21.44 5.18 -3.04
N GLY A 86 21.10 5.76 -4.21
CA GLY A 86 22.05 6.17 -5.23
C GLY A 86 22.82 5.02 -5.90
N ASN A 87 22.30 3.79 -5.89
CA ASN A 87 22.98 2.63 -6.45
C ASN A 87 22.24 2.04 -7.66
N PRO A 88 22.60 2.42 -8.90
CA PRO A 88 21.90 1.96 -10.10
C PRO A 88 22.10 0.46 -10.39
N GLN A 89 23.02 -0.23 -9.71
CA GLN A 89 23.26 -1.66 -9.91
C GLN A 89 22.29 -2.57 -9.14
N LEU A 90 21.46 -2.00 -8.26
CA LEU A 90 20.44 -2.75 -7.54
C LEU A 90 19.30 -3.14 -8.49
N GLY A 91 19.21 -4.44 -8.75
CA GLY A 91 18.20 -5.05 -9.61
C GLY A 91 17.36 -6.08 -8.85
N ALA A 92 16.17 -6.33 -9.37
CA ALA A 92 15.28 -7.36 -8.86
C ALA A 92 14.32 -7.88 -9.94
N GLU A 93 14.11 -9.18 -9.94
CA GLU A 93 12.97 -9.84 -10.55
C GLU A 93 11.87 -9.93 -9.50
N ILE A 94 10.68 -9.42 -9.85
CA ILE A 94 9.53 -9.34 -8.97
C ILE A 94 8.40 -10.14 -9.61
N GLN A 95 7.82 -11.07 -8.86
CA GLN A 95 6.65 -11.83 -9.32
C GLN A 95 5.46 -11.47 -8.45
N LEU A 96 4.34 -11.10 -9.08
CA LEU A 96 3.09 -10.73 -8.42
C LEU A 96 2.01 -11.75 -8.74
N GLU A 97 1.44 -12.34 -7.69
CA GLU A 97 0.20 -13.11 -7.74
C GLU A 97 -0.94 -12.25 -7.15
N LYS A 98 -1.76 -11.67 -8.03
CA LYS A 98 -2.74 -10.61 -7.68
C LYS A 98 -4.11 -11.14 -7.25
N GLN A 99 -4.34 -11.33 -5.95
CA GLN A 99 -5.63 -11.82 -5.45
C GLN A 99 -6.65 -10.69 -5.21
N LEU A 100 -6.19 -9.48 -4.87
CA LEU A 100 -7.08 -8.35 -4.56
C LEU A 100 -7.57 -7.65 -5.84
N PRO A 101 -8.85 -7.24 -5.89
CA PRO A 101 -9.40 -6.52 -7.03
C PRO A 101 -8.79 -5.12 -7.18
N MET A 102 -8.63 -4.68 -8.42
CA MET A 102 -8.18 -3.33 -8.74
C MET A 102 -9.24 -2.29 -8.35
N GLY A 103 -8.82 -1.19 -7.71
CA GLY A 103 -9.68 -0.03 -7.43
C GLY A 103 -10.78 -0.24 -6.38
N GLY A 104 -10.82 -1.38 -5.69
CA GLY A 104 -11.88 -1.73 -4.73
C GLY A 104 -11.80 -1.04 -3.35
N GLY A 105 -10.93 -0.05 -3.15
CA GLY A 105 -10.73 0.61 -1.86
C GLY A 105 -9.94 -0.20 -0.82
N LEU A 106 -9.51 -1.42 -1.17
CA LEU A 106 -8.78 -2.35 -0.28
C LEU A 106 -7.28 -2.06 -0.14
N GLY A 107 -6.77 -1.03 -0.83
CA GLY A 107 -5.37 -0.61 -0.73
C GLY A 107 -4.36 -1.56 -1.39
N GLY A 108 -4.78 -2.46 -2.29
CA GLY A 108 -3.91 -3.48 -2.90
C GLY A 108 -2.63 -2.90 -3.50
N GLY A 109 -2.73 -1.91 -4.40
CA GLY A 109 -1.53 -1.30 -5.00
C GLY A 109 -0.59 -0.62 -3.99
N SER A 110 -1.14 0.00 -2.94
CA SER A 110 -0.34 0.59 -1.86
C SER A 110 0.33 -0.48 -1.00
N SER A 111 -0.34 -1.61 -0.79
CA SER A 111 0.21 -2.77 -0.09
C SER A 111 1.32 -3.44 -0.88
N ASP A 112 1.15 -3.58 -2.20
CA ASP A 112 2.16 -4.09 -3.12
C ASP A 112 3.43 -3.21 -3.10
N ALA A 113 3.24 -1.89 -3.12
CA ALA A 113 4.34 -0.92 -3.03
C ALA A 113 5.08 -0.98 -1.69
N ALA A 114 4.34 -0.99 -0.58
CA ALA A 114 4.91 -1.11 0.77
C ALA A 114 5.70 -2.41 0.94
N THR A 115 5.13 -3.53 0.48
CA THR A 115 5.76 -4.85 0.52
C THR A 115 7.03 -4.86 -0.33
N THR A 116 7.02 -4.19 -1.48
CA THR A 116 8.20 -4.02 -2.33
C THR A 116 9.29 -3.24 -1.63
N LEU A 117 8.97 -2.11 -0.98
CA LEU A 117 9.95 -1.34 -0.20
C LEU A 117 10.57 -2.17 0.93
N LEU A 118 9.75 -2.91 1.69
CA LEU A 118 10.22 -3.77 2.78
C LEU A 118 11.10 -4.92 2.27
N ALA A 119 10.65 -5.64 1.25
CA ALA A 119 11.33 -6.81 0.72
C ALA A 119 12.64 -6.44 0.04
N LEU A 120 12.68 -5.34 -0.73
CA LEU A 120 13.90 -4.89 -1.40
C LEU A 120 14.88 -4.25 -0.43
N ASN A 121 14.43 -3.54 0.61
CA ASN A 121 15.31 -3.09 1.69
C ASN A 121 16.04 -4.27 2.35
N GLN A 122 15.35 -5.40 2.54
CA GLN A 122 15.95 -6.62 3.05
C GLN A 122 16.85 -7.32 2.00
N LEU A 123 16.36 -7.50 0.77
CA LEU A 123 17.07 -8.22 -0.29
C LEU A 123 18.37 -7.53 -0.72
N TRP A 124 18.37 -6.20 -0.73
CA TRP A 124 19.53 -5.38 -1.07
C TRP A 124 20.35 -4.97 0.15
N GLU A 125 20.00 -5.47 1.35
CA GLU A 125 20.72 -5.26 2.61
C GLU A 125 20.96 -3.77 2.94
N LEU A 126 19.98 -2.91 2.66
CA LEU A 126 20.16 -1.45 2.75
C LEU A 126 20.08 -0.90 4.18
N GLY A 127 19.48 -1.66 5.10
CA GLY A 127 19.41 -1.30 6.52
C GLY A 127 18.54 -0.07 6.83
N LEU A 128 17.66 0.36 5.92
CA LEU A 128 16.76 1.49 6.17
C LEU A 128 15.76 1.12 7.27
N THR A 129 15.49 2.09 8.12
CA THR A 129 14.50 2.01 9.19
C THR A 129 13.08 2.02 8.63
N ARG A 130 12.11 1.53 9.43
CA ARG A 130 10.69 1.62 9.04
C ARG A 130 10.22 3.06 8.82
N GLN A 131 10.75 4.01 9.58
CA GLN A 131 10.39 5.43 9.44
C GLN A 131 10.85 6.00 8.10
N GLU A 132 12.08 5.68 7.68
CA GLU A 132 12.59 6.07 6.36
C GLU A 132 11.77 5.43 5.23
N LEU A 133 11.45 4.14 5.35
CA LEU A 133 10.57 3.47 4.38
C LEU A 133 9.17 4.07 4.35
N GLN A 134 8.59 4.46 5.49
CA GLN A 134 7.29 5.16 5.55
C GLN A 134 7.35 6.52 4.85
N ALA A 135 8.44 7.27 5.02
CA ALA A 135 8.65 8.55 4.34
C ALA A 135 8.76 8.38 2.81
N LEU A 136 9.45 7.34 2.34
CA LEU A 136 9.48 6.98 0.92
C LEU A 136 8.10 6.52 0.44
N GLY A 137 7.43 5.66 1.20
CA GLY A 137 6.11 5.13 0.89
C GLY A 137 5.06 6.23 0.72
N LEU A 138 5.11 7.28 1.53
CA LEU A 138 4.19 8.42 1.43
C LEU A 138 4.25 9.12 0.06
N GLN A 139 5.40 9.10 -0.62
CA GLN A 139 5.55 9.66 -1.97
C GLN A 139 4.80 8.84 -3.04
N LEU A 140 4.58 7.55 -2.78
CA LEU A 140 3.86 6.62 -3.66
C LEU A 140 2.35 6.60 -3.38
N GLY A 141 1.94 6.92 -2.14
CA GLY A 141 0.54 7.06 -1.78
C GLY A 141 0.29 7.13 -0.27
N ALA A 142 -0.81 7.79 0.11
CA ALA A 142 -1.18 8.03 1.51
C ALA A 142 -1.40 6.75 2.33
N ASP A 143 -1.84 5.65 1.70
CA ASP A 143 -2.07 4.37 2.38
C ASP A 143 -0.78 3.53 2.52
N VAL A 144 0.29 3.82 1.78
CA VAL A 144 1.52 3.00 1.80
C VAL A 144 2.18 2.93 3.20
N PRO A 145 2.28 4.03 3.99
CA PRO A 145 2.89 3.99 5.31
C PRO A 145 2.24 3.01 6.31
N VAL A 146 0.93 2.76 6.21
CA VAL A 146 0.25 1.84 7.15
C VAL A 146 0.63 0.39 6.89
N PHE A 147 0.82 0.02 5.62
CA PHE A 147 1.29 -1.30 5.23
C PHE A 147 2.75 -1.54 5.63
N ILE A 148 3.61 -0.52 5.54
CA ILE A 148 4.99 -0.58 6.04
C ILE A 148 5.01 -0.75 7.57
N GLY A 149 4.07 -0.09 8.27
CA GLY A 149 3.85 -0.28 9.70
C GLY A 149 3.45 -1.72 10.05
N GLY A 150 2.70 -2.40 9.17
CA GLY A 150 2.31 -3.80 9.30
C GLY A 150 1.38 -4.06 10.49
N ARG A 151 0.68 -3.03 10.98
CA ARG A 151 -0.26 -3.10 12.09
C ARG A 151 -1.48 -2.24 11.76
N SER A 152 -2.62 -2.62 12.33
CA SER A 152 -3.80 -1.74 12.34
C SER A 152 -3.45 -0.47 13.11
N ALA A 153 -3.96 0.67 12.65
CA ALA A 153 -3.53 1.97 13.15
C ALA A 153 -4.63 3.02 13.03
N TRP A 154 -4.69 3.91 14.01
CA TRP A 154 -5.36 5.19 13.89
C TRP A 154 -4.54 6.08 12.96
N GLY A 155 -5.20 6.66 11.95
CA GLY A 155 -4.56 7.51 10.95
C GLY A 155 -5.13 8.92 10.96
N GLU A 156 -4.24 9.90 10.94
CA GLU A 156 -4.55 11.34 10.82
C GLU A 156 -3.67 12.02 9.76
N GLY A 157 -3.84 13.33 9.55
CA GLY A 157 -3.17 14.05 8.47
C GLY A 157 -3.86 13.78 7.14
N VAL A 158 -3.09 13.46 6.11
CA VAL A 158 -3.60 12.83 4.87
C VAL A 158 -3.66 11.29 4.98
N GLY A 159 -3.38 10.72 6.17
CA GLY A 159 -3.27 9.28 6.43
C GLY A 159 -1.87 8.82 6.85
N GLU A 160 -0.91 9.76 6.93
CA GLU A 160 0.50 9.51 7.22
C GLU A 160 0.84 9.49 8.72
N LYS A 161 0.02 10.15 9.56
CA LYS A 161 0.22 10.18 11.02
C LYS A 161 -0.43 8.95 11.61
N LEU A 162 0.37 7.93 11.88
CA LEU A 162 -0.11 6.61 12.28
C LEU A 162 0.21 6.29 13.74
N GLU A 163 -0.82 6.00 14.52
CA GLU A 163 -0.71 5.45 15.86
C GLU A 163 -1.17 3.99 15.86
N PRO A 164 -0.28 3.00 16.09
CA PRO A 164 -0.67 1.60 16.09
C PRO A 164 -1.71 1.28 17.16
N VAL A 165 -2.74 0.53 16.78
CA VAL A 165 -3.82 0.12 17.69
C VAL A 165 -3.99 -1.39 17.72
N LYS A 166 -4.47 -1.91 18.85
CA LYS A 166 -4.87 -3.31 18.97
C LYS A 166 -6.38 -3.41 18.90
N LEU A 167 -6.88 -4.07 17.87
CA LEU A 167 -8.31 -4.29 17.66
C LEU A 167 -8.69 -5.74 17.98
N PRO A 168 -9.92 -6.00 18.44
CA PRO A 168 -10.41 -7.36 18.62
C PRO A 168 -10.51 -8.05 17.25
N THR A 169 -10.22 -9.35 17.21
CA THR A 169 -10.39 -10.15 15.99
C THR A 169 -11.85 -10.15 15.56
N ARG A 170 -12.09 -9.84 14.28
CA ARG A 170 -13.42 -9.84 13.66
C ARG A 170 -13.35 -10.50 12.29
N TRP A 171 -14.46 -11.08 11.87
CA TRP A 171 -14.63 -11.60 10.51
C TRP A 171 -15.38 -10.58 9.66
N TYR A 172 -14.92 -10.40 8.42
CA TYR A 172 -15.52 -9.46 7.48
C TYR A 172 -15.92 -10.22 6.21
N LEU A 173 -17.16 -10.00 5.75
CA LEU A 173 -17.55 -10.36 4.38
C LEU A 173 -17.33 -9.13 3.50
N VAL A 174 -16.32 -9.19 2.63
CA VAL A 174 -15.98 -8.09 1.72
C VAL A 174 -16.64 -8.36 0.37
N ILE A 175 -17.44 -7.41 -0.12
CA ILE A 175 -18.12 -7.49 -1.42
C ILE A 175 -17.53 -6.42 -2.33
N THR A 176 -17.08 -6.82 -3.52
CA THR A 176 -16.51 -5.93 -4.53
C THR A 176 -17.42 -5.91 -5.76
N PRO A 177 -18.27 -4.87 -5.92
CA PRO A 177 -19.07 -4.70 -7.12
C PRO A 177 -18.17 -4.59 -8.36
N ASN A 178 -18.67 -5.02 -9.52
CA ASN A 178 -17.94 -4.93 -10.79
C ASN A 178 -17.98 -3.48 -11.35
N CYS A 179 -17.41 -2.54 -10.60
CA CYS A 179 -17.25 -1.16 -11.02
C CYS A 179 -15.94 -0.58 -10.50
N LEU A 180 -15.39 0.39 -11.23
CA LEU A 180 -14.20 1.12 -10.83
C LEU A 180 -14.59 2.48 -10.27
N VAL A 181 -14.18 2.74 -9.03
CA VAL A 181 -14.41 4.02 -8.36
C VAL A 181 -13.08 4.76 -8.26
N SER A 182 -12.96 5.87 -8.98
CA SER A 182 -11.76 6.71 -8.93
C SER A 182 -11.71 7.50 -7.62
N THR A 183 -10.66 7.29 -6.83
CA THR A 183 -10.37 8.06 -5.61
C THR A 183 -10.38 9.57 -5.90
N ALA A 184 -9.65 10.00 -6.94
CA ALA A 184 -9.59 11.41 -7.33
C ALA A 184 -10.98 11.99 -7.66
N ARG A 185 -11.82 11.22 -8.38
CA ARG A 185 -13.19 11.63 -8.70
C ARG A 185 -14.06 11.78 -7.45
N ILE A 186 -13.96 10.86 -6.49
CA ILE A 186 -14.73 10.93 -5.24
C ILE A 186 -14.29 12.12 -4.38
N PHE A 187 -12.98 12.30 -4.18
CA PHE A 187 -12.45 13.41 -3.39
C PHE A 187 -12.70 14.79 -4.03
N GLY A 188 -12.75 14.85 -5.37
CA GLY A 188 -13.10 16.04 -6.13
C GLY A 188 -14.60 16.35 -6.22
N HIS A 189 -15.48 15.43 -5.82
CA HIS A 189 -16.92 15.57 -6.00
C HIS A 189 -17.51 16.71 -5.15
N GLU A 190 -18.28 17.63 -5.73
CA GLU A 190 -18.82 18.81 -5.04
C GLU A 190 -19.58 18.46 -3.76
N ASN A 191 -20.45 17.44 -3.83
CA ASN A 191 -21.30 16.98 -2.72
C ASN A 191 -20.58 16.15 -1.65
N LEU A 192 -19.25 15.97 -1.75
CA LEU A 192 -18.51 15.31 -0.69
C LEU A 192 -18.55 16.17 0.58
N THR A 193 -19.01 15.59 1.68
CA THR A 193 -19.02 16.24 2.99
C THR A 193 -17.59 16.29 3.52
N ARG A 194 -17.06 17.50 3.80
CA ARG A 194 -15.65 17.76 4.14
C ARG A 194 -15.49 18.51 5.46
N ASN A 195 -16.37 18.24 6.42
CA ASN A 195 -16.43 18.94 7.70
C ASN A 195 -16.80 17.99 8.85
N THR A 196 -16.44 16.72 8.73
CA THR A 196 -16.69 15.74 9.79
C THR A 196 -15.86 16.11 11.00
N ARG A 197 -16.47 16.15 12.19
CA ARG A 197 -15.74 16.46 13.43
C ARG A 197 -14.81 15.30 13.79
N ALA A 198 -13.59 15.63 14.21
CA ALA A 198 -12.65 14.66 14.76
C ALA A 198 -13.25 14.01 16.02
N ILE A 199 -13.01 12.71 16.16
CA ILE A 199 -13.31 11.94 17.38
C ILE A 199 -12.01 11.55 18.08
N LYS A 200 -12.08 11.15 19.35
CA LYS A 200 -10.93 10.53 20.02
C LYS A 200 -11.00 9.01 19.87
N MET A 201 -9.85 8.34 20.02
CA MET A 201 -9.80 6.87 19.99
C MET A 201 -10.69 6.21 21.07
N ALA A 202 -10.94 6.90 22.20
CA ALA A 202 -11.84 6.43 23.25
C ALA A 202 -13.34 6.51 22.88
N ASP A 203 -13.69 7.26 21.83
CA ASP A 203 -15.07 7.46 21.36
C ASP A 203 -15.44 6.47 20.22
N PHE A 204 -14.49 5.64 19.78
CA PHE A 204 -14.66 4.60 18.76
C PHE A 204 -14.87 3.21 19.39
#